data_AF-A0A8C3AA46-F1
#
_entry.id   AF-A0A8C3AA46-F1
#
_cell.length_a   1.000
_cell.length_b   1.000
_cell.length_c   1.000
_cell.angle_alpha   90.00
_cell.angle_beta   90.00
_cell.angle_gamma   90.00
#
_symmetry.space_group_name_H-M   'P 1'
#
loop_
_entity.id
_entity.type
_entity.pdbx_description
1 polymer ?
#
loop_
_entity_poly.entity_id
_entity_poly.type
_entity_poly.pdbx_seq_one_letter_code
_entity_poly.pdbx_strand_id
1 'polypeptide(L)'
;MYNKTDGEGWCFTAYCNLACNVEKLARACQPSTSPTPTTTTTSSGTTKPNSATTASTIISTTQGPRKNCPYLQPPRKDGESWSSINCFTEKCKNGSVITDHVPCGPVTMPVCENKYPPVRVYDEQGCCFHYECRCVCAGWGDPHYMTFDGQYYSFQENCTYVLVKEIIPQHNLTILIDNENCNPSGTVTCPKSLIVYYKNYKVILTQERKPKTVNKVFINGKQALPTYSNDDFTITSSAIELVLRIPEIEAVVKFKGLSYSVELPISLFHNNTEGQCGTCDNNTNNDCRLPNGQINSACSQMGQWKVRVNNKPYCDNQPQPIPTPTAGAPCKPDICEILNSKVFEECHKVISPKPFYESCKFDVCHVGNSTIGCSTIAVYAMMCGEASVCIPWRNATNGQCDYTCPQHMVYKPCGTTFIPTCNARYNEKQTRQCLGKNGKIDEACNAIIEGCFCPEGTTLFSSNSDQCVSSCCTGPDGQPKQLGETWQNDCKQCTCDEDTLSVQCELLTCPTQEPITCTEEGEVLVERKVDCCMRLTCGMDFSKNPCESCRCTKTQDPSSKLNAIECNVIQCKTLCSEGYVYENQPGHCCGSCKQTSCVVVVPGVTSPIIIKSWSPPNDKCVTYDSSSSM
;
A
#
# COMPACT_ATOMS: atom_id res chain seq x y z
N MET A 1 15.64 -31.70 4.92
CA MET A 1 14.48 -32.61 4.79
C MET A 1 13.90 -32.85 6.16
N TYR A 2 12.67 -32.38 6.39
CA TYR A 2 11.91 -32.58 7.63
C TYR A 2 10.69 -33.45 7.30
N ASN A 3 10.44 -34.49 8.11
CA ASN A 3 9.24 -35.31 8.01
C ASN A 3 8.57 -35.34 9.38
N LYS A 4 7.42 -34.66 9.49
CA LYS A 4 6.58 -34.68 10.69
C LYS A 4 5.13 -34.89 10.28
N THR A 5 4.44 -35.67 11.09
CA THR A 5 2.99 -35.87 11.03
C THR A 5 2.33 -34.91 12.02
N ASP A 6 1.23 -34.30 11.64
CA ASP A 6 0.46 -33.40 12.52
C ASP A 6 -0.41 -34.12 13.56
N GLY A 7 -0.49 -35.45 13.46
CA GLY A 7 -1.33 -36.28 14.33
C GLY A 7 -2.80 -36.34 13.90
N GLU A 8 -3.19 -35.64 12.84
CA GLU A 8 -4.56 -35.58 12.29
C GLU A 8 -4.68 -36.26 10.90
N GLY A 9 -3.65 -37.00 10.50
CA GLY A 9 -3.66 -37.84 9.29
C GLY A 9 -2.95 -37.23 8.08
N TRP A 10 -2.24 -36.11 8.24
CA TRP A 10 -1.46 -35.50 7.17
C TRP A 10 0.04 -35.58 7.41
N CYS A 11 0.74 -35.97 6.35
CA CYS A 11 2.18 -36.15 6.30
C CYS A 11 2.77 -35.00 5.48
N PHE A 12 3.65 -34.21 6.11
CA PHE A 12 4.30 -33.07 5.48
C PHE A 12 5.75 -33.41 5.17
N THR A 13 6.14 -33.27 3.90
CA THR A 13 7.53 -33.42 3.46
C THR A 13 8.02 -32.11 2.88
N ALA A 14 9.18 -31.64 3.32
CA ALA A 14 9.84 -30.46 2.76
C ALA A 14 11.21 -30.81 2.18
N TYR A 15 11.47 -30.40 0.94
CA TYR A 15 12.76 -30.51 0.28
C TYR A 15 13.16 -29.19 -0.39
N CYS A 16 14.46 -28.97 -0.59
CA CYS A 16 14.95 -27.85 -1.39
C CYS A 16 14.96 -28.24 -2.86
N ASN A 17 14.39 -27.40 -3.71
CA ASN A 17 14.48 -27.57 -5.15
C ASN A 17 15.82 -27.04 -5.69
N LEU A 18 16.07 -27.23 -6.98
CA LEU A 18 17.32 -26.83 -7.65
C LEU A 18 17.54 -25.30 -7.70
N ALA A 19 16.54 -24.51 -7.34
CA ALA A 19 16.62 -23.05 -7.16
C ALA A 19 16.79 -22.63 -5.69
N CYS A 20 17.16 -23.57 -4.80
CA CYS A 20 17.32 -23.37 -3.36
C CYS A 20 16.06 -22.90 -2.61
N ASN A 21 14.88 -23.07 -3.19
CA ASN A 21 13.61 -22.78 -2.53
C ASN A 21 13.09 -24.02 -1.79
N VAL A 22 12.57 -23.82 -0.58
CA VAL A 22 11.96 -24.89 0.21
C VAL A 22 10.52 -25.11 -0.25
N GLU A 23 10.29 -26.21 -0.94
CA GLU A 23 8.95 -26.64 -1.33
C GLU A 23 8.38 -27.59 -0.28
N LYS A 24 7.13 -27.34 0.12
CA LYS A 24 6.40 -28.16 1.10
C LYS A 24 5.28 -28.90 0.39
N LEU A 25 5.32 -30.23 0.46
CA LEU A 25 4.24 -31.10 0.02
C LEU A 25 3.47 -31.65 1.21
N ALA A 26 2.17 -31.44 1.22
CA ALA A 26 1.24 -32.05 2.17
C ALA A 26 0.50 -33.20 1.46
N ARG A 27 0.54 -34.41 2.05
CA ARG A 27 -0.22 -35.57 1.57
C ARG A 27 -0.89 -36.29 2.74
N ALA A 28 -2.04 -36.90 2.50
CA ALA A 28 -2.65 -37.77 3.50
C ALA A 28 -1.72 -38.96 3.79
N CYS A 29 -1.50 -39.27 5.08
CA CYS A 29 -0.67 -40.41 5.47
C CYS A 29 -1.37 -41.72 5.07
N GLN A 30 -0.64 -42.61 4.39
CA GLN A 30 -1.15 -43.95 4.06
C GLN A 30 -1.29 -44.76 5.36
N PRO A 31 -2.46 -45.38 5.64
CA PRO A 31 -2.61 -46.23 6.82
C PRO A 31 -1.76 -47.50 6.67
N SER A 32 -0.77 -47.67 7.55
CA SER A 32 0.02 -48.89 7.63
C SER A 32 -0.80 -50.02 8.27
N THR A 33 -1.13 -51.04 7.49
CA THR A 33 -1.68 -52.30 8.01
C THR A 33 -0.60 -53.16 8.66
N SER A 34 -0.75 -53.49 9.94
CA SER A 34 -0.15 -54.69 10.55
C SER A 34 -0.81 -55.02 11.91
N PRO A 35 -0.69 -56.26 12.42
CA PRO A 35 -1.83 -57.12 12.67
C PRO A 35 -2.26 -57.17 14.15
N THR A 36 -3.49 -57.59 14.31
CA THR A 36 -4.23 -57.92 15.55
C THR A 36 -3.46 -58.78 16.54
N PRO A 37 -3.70 -58.58 17.85
CA PRO A 37 -3.77 -59.68 18.80
C PRO A 37 -5.19 -59.85 19.32
N THR A 38 -5.66 -61.09 19.16
CA THR A 38 -6.94 -61.62 19.62
C THR A 38 -6.96 -61.70 21.14
N THR A 39 -8.05 -61.26 21.77
CA THR A 39 -8.42 -61.79 23.09
C THR A 39 -9.92 -61.98 23.17
N THR A 40 -10.28 -63.25 23.31
CA THR A 40 -11.61 -63.80 23.51
C THR A 40 -12.04 -63.56 24.95
N THR A 41 -13.25 -63.07 25.16
CA THR A 41 -14.03 -63.39 26.36
C THR A 41 -15.51 -63.40 26.05
N THR A 42 -16.07 -64.58 26.19
CA THR A 42 -17.49 -64.94 26.22
C THR A 42 -18.18 -64.38 27.46
N SER A 43 -19.39 -63.85 27.30
CA SER A 43 -20.50 -64.14 28.22
C SER A 43 -21.84 -63.90 27.55
N SER A 44 -22.58 -65.00 27.44
CA SER A 44 -23.97 -65.15 27.09
C SER A 44 -24.90 -64.69 28.22
N GLY A 45 -26.03 -64.08 27.86
CA GLY A 45 -27.10 -63.75 28.79
C GLY A 45 -28.44 -63.54 28.08
N THR A 46 -29.13 -64.63 27.80
CA THR A 46 -30.57 -64.77 27.47
C THR A 46 -31.46 -64.15 28.56
N THR A 47 -32.53 -63.38 28.28
CA THR A 47 -33.95 -63.83 28.12
C THR A 47 -34.83 -62.54 28.07
N LYS A 48 -35.71 -62.33 27.06
CA LYS A 48 -37.18 -62.59 26.96
C LYS A 48 -38.08 -61.61 27.78
N PRO A 49 -39.38 -61.44 27.48
CA PRO A 49 -40.04 -60.83 26.31
C PRO A 49 -41.15 -59.80 26.70
N ASN A 50 -42.01 -59.45 25.73
CA ASN A 50 -43.34 -58.81 25.82
C ASN A 50 -43.35 -57.28 25.77
N SER A 51 -44.33 -56.62 25.16
CA SER A 51 -45.37 -56.97 24.17
C SER A 51 -46.07 -55.65 23.82
N ALA A 52 -46.48 -55.53 22.55
CA ALA A 52 -47.60 -54.73 22.02
C ALA A 52 -47.69 -53.22 22.41
N THR A 53 -48.02 -52.30 21.51
CA THR A 53 -49.23 -52.38 20.70
C THR A 53 -49.14 -51.38 19.53
N THR A 54 -49.67 -51.85 18.40
CA THR A 54 -50.10 -51.18 17.17
C THR A 54 -50.47 -49.69 17.21
N ALA A 55 -50.06 -48.97 16.16
CA ALA A 55 -51.01 -48.38 15.20
C ALA A 55 -50.32 -48.14 13.86
N SER A 56 -50.83 -48.79 12.82
CA SER A 56 -50.42 -48.61 11.43
C SER A 56 -50.98 -47.32 10.85
N THR A 57 -50.15 -46.61 10.07
CA THR A 57 -50.66 -45.80 8.96
C THR A 57 -49.73 -46.01 7.77
N ILE A 58 -50.21 -46.76 6.78
CA ILE A 58 -49.58 -46.86 5.46
C ILE A 58 -50.12 -45.70 4.63
N ILE A 59 -49.24 -44.79 4.20
CA ILE A 59 -49.47 -44.02 2.97
C ILE A 59 -48.17 -44.00 2.17
N SER A 60 -48.29 -44.57 0.97
CA SER A 60 -47.29 -44.63 -0.09
C SER A 60 -46.67 -43.27 -0.42
N THR A 61 -45.34 -43.24 -0.52
CA THR A 61 -44.66 -42.38 -1.50
C THR A 61 -43.71 -43.24 -2.31
N THR A 62 -44.04 -43.39 -3.59
CA THR A 62 -43.15 -43.89 -4.63
C THR A 62 -41.99 -42.90 -4.80
N GLN A 63 -40.86 -43.14 -4.15
CA GLN A 63 -39.56 -42.63 -4.56
C GLN A 63 -38.59 -43.80 -4.55
N GLY A 64 -37.91 -44.04 -5.68
CA GLY A 64 -36.84 -45.02 -5.76
C GLY A 64 -35.76 -44.77 -4.69
N PRO A 65 -34.87 -45.74 -4.43
CA PRO A 65 -33.87 -45.60 -3.37
C PRO A 65 -33.05 -44.34 -3.62
N ARG A 66 -33.18 -43.33 -2.75
CA ARG A 66 -32.41 -42.08 -2.81
C ARG A 66 -30.93 -42.42 -2.72
N LYS A 67 -30.20 -42.29 -3.83
CA LYS A 67 -28.76 -42.58 -3.89
C LYS A 67 -27.96 -41.34 -3.53
N ASN A 68 -27.10 -41.46 -2.53
CA ASN A 68 -26.12 -40.43 -2.16
C ASN A 68 -25.03 -40.32 -3.24
N CYS A 69 -24.19 -39.28 -3.17
CA CYS A 69 -23.03 -39.06 -4.03
C CYS A 69 -21.73 -39.32 -3.25
N PRO A 70 -21.35 -40.61 -3.04
CA PRO A 70 -20.23 -40.99 -2.18
C PRO A 70 -18.84 -40.76 -2.79
N TYR A 71 -18.77 -40.52 -4.11
CA TYR A 71 -17.51 -40.24 -4.82
C TYR A 71 -17.01 -38.80 -4.63
N LEU A 72 -17.85 -37.92 -4.07
CA LEU A 72 -17.45 -36.55 -3.74
C LEU A 72 -16.64 -36.55 -2.43
N GLN A 73 -15.77 -35.55 -2.28
CA GLN A 73 -14.97 -35.34 -1.08
C GLN A 73 -15.23 -33.92 -0.54
N PRO A 74 -15.96 -33.77 0.58
CA PRO A 74 -16.59 -34.83 1.37
C PRO A 74 -17.81 -35.47 0.66
N PRO A 75 -18.18 -36.73 0.98
CA PRO A 75 -19.37 -37.39 0.45
C PRO A 75 -20.65 -36.59 0.71
N ARG A 76 -21.52 -36.46 -0.31
CA ARG A 76 -22.77 -35.68 -0.23
C ARG A 76 -24.00 -36.57 -0.18
N LYS A 77 -24.98 -36.22 0.65
CA LYS A 77 -26.27 -36.93 0.74
C LYS A 77 -27.20 -36.53 -0.40
N ASP A 78 -28.12 -37.41 -0.78
CA ASP A 78 -29.15 -37.08 -1.76
C ASP A 78 -29.98 -35.87 -1.29
N GLY A 79 -30.14 -34.89 -2.17
CA GLY A 79 -30.80 -33.61 -1.89
C GLY A 79 -29.88 -32.52 -1.32
N GLU A 80 -28.64 -32.84 -0.95
CA GLU A 80 -27.67 -31.86 -0.46
C GLU A 80 -27.22 -30.95 -1.60
N SER A 81 -27.27 -29.64 -1.38
CA SER A 81 -26.78 -28.61 -2.30
C SER A 81 -25.53 -27.94 -1.72
N TRP A 82 -24.57 -27.61 -2.57
CA TRP A 82 -23.38 -26.86 -2.21
C TRP A 82 -23.01 -25.88 -3.33
N SER A 83 -22.41 -24.76 -2.96
CA SER A 83 -21.94 -23.77 -3.92
C SER A 83 -20.58 -24.18 -4.47
N SER A 84 -20.42 -24.11 -5.79
CA SER A 84 -19.13 -24.23 -6.46
C SER A 84 -18.50 -22.86 -6.71
N ILE A 85 -17.18 -22.84 -6.93
CA ILE A 85 -16.36 -21.63 -7.10
C ILE A 85 -16.73 -20.81 -8.37
N ASN A 86 -17.52 -21.35 -9.31
CA ASN A 86 -17.79 -20.73 -10.62
C ASN A 86 -19.25 -20.27 -10.81
N CYS A 87 -19.94 -19.82 -9.75
CA CYS A 87 -21.33 -19.36 -9.84
C CYS A 87 -22.33 -20.43 -10.27
N PHE A 88 -22.05 -21.67 -9.85
CA PHE A 88 -23.00 -22.76 -9.93
C PHE A 88 -23.31 -23.30 -8.54
N THR A 89 -24.57 -23.64 -8.33
CA THR A 89 -25.01 -24.49 -7.24
C THR A 89 -25.03 -25.92 -7.73
N GLU A 90 -24.29 -26.78 -7.06
CA GLU A 90 -24.30 -28.21 -7.32
C GLU A 90 -25.22 -28.88 -6.31
N LYS A 91 -25.95 -29.91 -6.75
CA LYS A 91 -26.84 -30.68 -5.90
C LYS A 91 -26.70 -32.16 -6.20
N CYS A 92 -26.58 -32.98 -5.17
CA CYS A 92 -26.64 -34.42 -5.33
C CYS A 92 -28.11 -34.82 -5.54
N LYS A 93 -28.43 -35.38 -6.70
CA LYS A 93 -29.77 -35.89 -7.01
C LYS A 93 -29.66 -37.31 -7.56
N ASN A 94 -30.09 -38.27 -6.75
CA ASN A 94 -30.15 -39.69 -7.06
C ASN A 94 -28.81 -40.29 -7.53
N GLY A 95 -27.72 -39.91 -6.87
CA GLY A 95 -26.37 -40.43 -7.11
C GLY A 95 -25.58 -39.69 -8.18
N SER A 96 -26.16 -38.66 -8.79
CA SER A 96 -25.49 -37.79 -9.77
C SER A 96 -25.49 -36.35 -9.28
N VAL A 97 -24.44 -35.61 -9.59
CA VAL A 97 -24.41 -34.15 -9.38
C VAL A 97 -25.20 -33.49 -10.51
N ILE A 98 -26.17 -32.67 -10.14
CA ILE A 98 -26.79 -31.69 -11.03
C ILE A 98 -26.22 -30.32 -10.72
N THR A 99 -25.96 -29.54 -11.77
CA THR A 99 -25.33 -28.23 -11.68
C THR A 99 -26.31 -27.21 -12.23
N ASP A 100 -26.70 -26.25 -11.40
CA ASP A 100 -27.58 -25.13 -11.76
C ASP A 100 -26.81 -23.81 -11.59
N HIS A 101 -27.07 -22.81 -12.43
CA HIS A 101 -26.49 -21.48 -12.22
C HIS A 101 -27.02 -20.85 -10.94
N VAL A 102 -26.18 -20.07 -10.23
CA VAL A 102 -26.62 -19.25 -9.10
C VAL A 102 -27.74 -18.31 -9.58
N PRO A 103 -28.95 -18.39 -9.00
CA PRO A 103 -30.07 -17.55 -9.44
C PRO A 103 -29.86 -16.12 -8.96
N CYS A 104 -29.60 -15.20 -9.90
CA CYS A 104 -29.51 -13.78 -9.58
C CYS A 104 -30.90 -13.11 -9.60
N GLY A 105 -31.10 -12.15 -8.69
CA GLY A 105 -32.26 -11.28 -8.72
C GLY A 105 -32.30 -10.42 -9.99
N PRO A 106 -33.46 -9.81 -10.31
CA PRO A 106 -33.56 -8.88 -11.43
C PRO A 106 -32.64 -7.67 -11.19
N VAL A 107 -31.83 -7.34 -12.20
CA VAL A 107 -30.91 -6.20 -12.14
C VAL A 107 -31.65 -4.95 -12.61
N THR A 108 -31.71 -3.93 -11.75
CA THR A 108 -32.23 -2.60 -12.07
C THR A 108 -31.08 -1.60 -12.12
N MET A 109 -31.14 -0.66 -13.06
CA MET A 109 -30.18 0.45 -13.16
C MET A 109 -30.84 1.71 -12.56
N PRO A 110 -30.37 2.20 -11.40
CA PRO A 110 -30.93 3.40 -10.79
C PRO A 110 -30.59 4.64 -11.61
N VAL A 111 -31.38 5.71 -11.43
CA VAL A 111 -31.02 7.05 -11.89
C VAL A 111 -30.39 7.79 -10.72
N CYS A 112 -29.15 8.19 -10.87
CA CYS A 112 -28.42 8.89 -9.81
C CYS A 112 -28.71 10.40 -9.85
N GLU A 113 -28.93 11.01 -8.69
CA GLU A 113 -29.23 12.43 -8.56
C GLU A 113 -28.05 13.29 -9.00
N ASN A 114 -26.83 12.89 -8.62
CA ASN A 114 -25.57 13.52 -9.03
C ASN A 114 -25.20 13.29 -10.51
N LYS A 115 -26.05 12.58 -11.27
CA LYS A 115 -25.92 12.30 -12.72
C LYS A 115 -24.73 11.42 -13.12
N TYR A 116 -23.95 10.93 -12.17
CA TYR A 116 -22.94 9.92 -12.46
C TYR A 116 -23.58 8.62 -12.96
N PRO A 117 -22.94 7.90 -13.89
CA PRO A 117 -23.34 6.55 -14.24
C PRO A 117 -23.30 5.63 -13.00
N PRO A 118 -24.33 4.80 -12.76
CA PRO A 118 -24.29 3.79 -11.71
C PRO A 118 -23.16 2.80 -11.95
N VAL A 119 -22.48 2.40 -10.87
CA VAL A 119 -21.41 1.40 -10.92
C VAL A 119 -21.94 0.01 -10.65
N ARG A 120 -21.31 -0.99 -11.26
CA ARG A 120 -21.64 -2.40 -11.05
C ARG A 120 -20.93 -2.92 -9.81
N VAL A 121 -21.70 -3.35 -8.82
CA VAL A 121 -21.18 -3.95 -7.59
C VAL A 121 -21.55 -5.43 -7.58
N TYR A 122 -20.55 -6.30 -7.40
CA TYR A 122 -20.76 -7.74 -7.31
C TYR A 122 -21.00 -8.16 -5.86
N ASP A 123 -21.74 -9.25 -5.67
CA ASP A 123 -21.84 -9.90 -4.37
C ASP A 123 -20.48 -10.45 -3.89
N GLU A 124 -20.41 -10.87 -2.62
CA GLU A 124 -19.18 -11.42 -2.03
C GLU A 124 -18.65 -12.65 -2.78
N GLN A 125 -19.51 -13.37 -3.49
CA GLN A 125 -19.15 -14.55 -4.27
C GLN A 125 -18.70 -14.20 -5.70
N GLY A 126 -18.84 -12.95 -6.13
CA GLY A 126 -18.53 -12.47 -7.47
C GLY A 126 -19.50 -12.93 -8.55
N CYS A 127 -20.69 -13.42 -8.18
CA CYS A 127 -21.60 -14.15 -9.07
C CYS A 127 -22.76 -13.32 -9.58
N CYS A 128 -23.46 -12.65 -8.68
CA CYS A 128 -24.50 -11.70 -9.04
C CYS A 128 -23.98 -10.27 -8.86
N PHE A 129 -24.66 -9.34 -9.50
CA PHE A 129 -24.35 -7.92 -9.37
C PHE A 129 -25.62 -7.09 -9.32
N HIS A 130 -25.51 -5.91 -8.73
CA HIS A 130 -26.49 -4.84 -8.82
C HIS A 130 -25.80 -3.53 -9.18
N TYR A 131 -26.59 -2.50 -9.48
CA TYR A 131 -26.06 -1.18 -9.74
C TYR A 131 -26.25 -0.28 -8.54
N GLU A 132 -25.21 0.48 -8.20
CA GLU A 132 -25.22 1.45 -7.11
C GLU A 132 -24.87 2.84 -7.65
N CYS A 133 -25.49 3.86 -7.08
CA CYS A 133 -25.05 5.25 -7.29
C CYS A 133 -23.80 5.50 -6.45
N ARG A 134 -22.90 6.34 -6.98
CA ARG A 134 -21.68 6.75 -6.27
C ARG A 134 -21.97 7.98 -5.44
N CYS A 135 -21.35 8.11 -4.27
CA CYS A 135 -21.37 9.35 -3.49
C CYS A 135 -20.04 10.08 -3.71
N VAL A 136 -20.06 11.09 -4.58
CA VAL A 136 -18.88 11.89 -4.93
C VAL A 136 -19.12 13.35 -4.56
N CYS A 137 -18.41 13.82 -3.55
CA CYS A 137 -18.39 15.22 -3.12
C CYS A 137 -17.16 15.92 -3.68
N ALA A 138 -17.30 17.18 -4.09
CA ALA A 138 -16.18 17.97 -4.62
C ALA A 138 -16.25 19.43 -4.16
N GLY A 139 -15.10 20.08 -4.11
CA GLY A 139 -14.99 21.52 -3.89
C GLY A 139 -13.81 22.13 -4.64
N TRP A 140 -13.95 23.40 -5.03
CA TRP A 140 -12.92 24.12 -5.78
C TRP A 140 -12.98 25.63 -5.51
N GLY A 141 -11.80 26.24 -5.44
CA GLY A 141 -11.67 27.56 -4.81
C GLY A 141 -12.24 27.52 -3.38
N ASP A 142 -12.61 28.68 -2.87
CA ASP A 142 -13.63 28.84 -1.83
C ASP A 142 -14.42 30.05 -2.32
N PRO A 143 -15.57 29.81 -2.96
CA PRO A 143 -16.67 29.26 -2.19
C PRO A 143 -17.41 28.03 -2.73
N HIS A 144 -16.92 27.30 -3.75
CA HIS A 144 -17.76 26.32 -4.46
C HIS A 144 -17.72 24.91 -3.86
N TYR A 145 -18.91 24.35 -3.61
CA TYR A 145 -19.12 23.00 -3.09
C TYR A 145 -20.16 22.25 -3.94
N MET A 146 -19.98 20.95 -4.03
CA MET A 146 -20.97 20.01 -4.56
C MET A 146 -21.06 18.80 -3.65
N THR A 147 -22.26 18.54 -3.15
CA THR A 147 -22.56 17.43 -2.22
C THR A 147 -22.49 16.07 -2.92
N PHE A 148 -22.55 15.00 -2.13
CA PHE A 148 -22.56 13.62 -2.63
C PHE A 148 -23.66 13.35 -3.67
N ASP A 149 -24.83 13.96 -3.48
CA ASP A 149 -26.00 13.80 -4.34
C ASP A 149 -26.11 14.86 -5.45
N GLY A 150 -25.12 15.75 -5.54
CA GLY A 150 -24.97 16.70 -6.66
C GLY A 150 -25.59 18.08 -6.44
N GLN A 151 -25.94 18.44 -5.19
CA GLN A 151 -26.39 19.79 -4.85
C GLN A 151 -25.19 20.76 -4.87
N TYR A 152 -25.17 21.64 -5.87
CA TYR A 152 -24.21 22.74 -5.94
C TYR A 152 -24.63 23.91 -5.05
N TYR A 153 -23.70 24.48 -4.29
CA TYR A 153 -23.91 25.71 -3.54
C TYR A 153 -22.59 26.46 -3.32
N SER A 154 -22.71 27.69 -2.82
CA SER A 154 -21.55 28.52 -2.47
C SER A 154 -21.57 28.96 -1.02
N PHE A 155 -20.41 28.86 -0.37
CA PHE A 155 -20.17 29.28 1.01
C PHE A 155 -18.71 29.73 1.15
N GLN A 156 -18.45 30.90 1.75
CA GLN A 156 -17.10 31.46 1.84
C GLN A 156 -16.76 31.91 3.25
N GLU A 157 -15.82 31.24 3.92
CA GLU A 157 -15.30 31.69 5.21
C GLU A 157 -13.91 31.08 5.50
N ASN A 158 -13.05 31.86 6.15
CA ASN A 158 -11.66 31.51 6.49
C ASN A 158 -11.56 30.63 7.75
N CYS A 159 -12.33 29.55 7.85
CA CYS A 159 -12.27 28.66 9.01
C CYS A 159 -12.09 27.19 8.62
N THR A 160 -12.09 26.34 9.63
CA THR A 160 -12.11 24.89 9.45
C THR A 160 -13.55 24.40 9.58
N TYR A 161 -14.00 23.54 8.67
CA TYR A 161 -15.36 23.01 8.66
C TYR A 161 -15.35 21.49 8.60
N VAL A 162 -16.39 20.86 9.16
CA VAL A 162 -16.70 19.45 8.91
C VAL A 162 -17.12 19.31 7.46
N LEU A 163 -16.26 18.70 6.65
CA LEU A 163 -16.56 18.37 5.25
C LEU A 163 -17.44 17.11 5.21
N VAL A 164 -17.01 16.06 5.91
CA VAL A 164 -17.74 14.81 6.09
C VAL A 164 -17.57 14.32 7.53
N LYS A 165 -18.65 13.85 8.13
CA LYS A 165 -18.64 13.14 9.40
C LYS A 165 -19.76 12.09 9.37
N GLU A 166 -19.52 10.95 10.01
CA GLU A 166 -20.57 9.95 10.16
C GLU A 166 -21.63 10.39 11.18
N ILE A 167 -22.91 10.18 10.86
CA ILE A 167 -24.02 10.43 11.80
C ILE A 167 -23.93 9.43 12.95
N ILE A 168 -23.77 8.15 12.60
CA ILE A 168 -23.49 7.04 13.50
C ILE A 168 -22.08 6.55 13.17
N PRO A 169 -21.11 6.64 14.11
CA PRO A 169 -19.71 6.32 13.85
C PRO A 169 -19.48 4.80 13.73
N GLN A 170 -19.79 4.24 12.57
CA GLN A 170 -19.56 2.85 12.18
C GLN A 170 -18.09 2.61 11.82
N HIS A 171 -17.48 3.53 11.08
CA HIS A 171 -16.10 3.44 10.61
C HIS A 171 -15.16 4.46 11.27
N ASN A 172 -15.72 5.40 12.04
CA ASN A 172 -14.99 6.49 12.70
C ASN A 172 -14.23 7.39 11.70
N LEU A 173 -14.82 7.64 10.52
CA LEU A 173 -14.32 8.58 9.54
C LEU A 173 -14.80 10.00 9.85
N THR A 174 -13.88 10.97 9.80
CA THR A 174 -14.21 12.40 9.77
C THR A 174 -13.22 13.12 8.89
N ILE A 175 -13.71 13.96 7.99
CA ILE A 175 -12.90 14.76 7.07
C ILE A 175 -13.22 16.22 7.32
N LEU A 176 -12.21 17.02 7.60
CA LEU A 176 -12.32 18.46 7.73
C LEU A 176 -11.66 19.15 6.54
N ILE A 177 -12.27 20.26 6.12
CA ILE A 177 -11.68 21.20 5.18
C ILE A 177 -11.13 22.40 5.97
N ASP A 178 -9.85 22.70 5.77
CA ASP A 178 -9.21 23.89 6.34
C ASP A 178 -9.05 24.96 5.26
N ASN A 179 -9.72 26.10 5.41
CA ASN A 179 -9.64 27.22 4.47
C ASN A 179 -8.70 28.31 4.97
N GLU A 180 -7.99 29.00 4.08
CA GLU A 180 -7.16 30.15 4.42
C GLU A 180 -7.41 31.35 3.50
N ASN A 181 -7.14 32.56 3.97
CA ASN A 181 -7.07 33.73 3.10
C ASN A 181 -5.90 33.57 2.12
N CYS A 182 -6.20 33.48 0.83
CA CYS A 182 -5.20 33.26 -0.22
C CYS A 182 -4.86 34.52 -1.01
N ASN A 183 -5.51 35.65 -0.70
CA ASN A 183 -5.15 36.96 -1.22
C ASN A 183 -4.72 37.93 -0.09
N PRO A 184 -3.86 38.92 -0.39
CA PRO A 184 -3.41 39.89 0.61
C PRO A 184 -4.53 40.75 1.21
N SER A 185 -5.64 40.94 0.49
CA SER A 185 -6.77 41.75 0.95
C SER A 185 -7.67 41.02 1.97
N GLY A 186 -7.52 39.70 2.11
CA GLY A 186 -8.33 38.88 3.00
C GLY A 186 -9.78 38.70 2.57
N THR A 187 -10.14 39.10 1.33
CA THR A 187 -11.50 38.98 0.79
C THR A 187 -11.76 37.66 0.08
N VAL A 188 -10.70 36.90 -0.26
CA VAL A 188 -10.79 35.62 -0.97
C VAL A 188 -10.12 34.54 -0.14
N THR A 189 -10.85 33.46 0.07
CA THR A 189 -10.40 32.26 0.77
C THR A 189 -10.13 31.15 -0.23
N CYS A 190 -9.32 30.19 0.20
CA CYS A 190 -8.99 29.00 -0.58
C CYS A 190 -8.80 27.80 0.35
N PRO A 191 -8.99 26.57 -0.17
CA PRO A 191 -8.59 25.35 0.51
C PRO A 191 -7.09 25.39 0.79
N LYS A 192 -6.72 25.10 2.04
CA LYS A 192 -5.35 24.94 2.49
C LYS A 192 -4.99 23.46 2.62
N SER A 193 -5.88 22.69 3.23
CA SER A 193 -5.65 21.27 3.49
C SER A 193 -6.94 20.52 3.75
N LEU A 194 -6.92 19.21 3.45
CA LEU A 194 -7.87 18.26 4.01
C LEU A 194 -7.25 17.58 5.22
N ILE A 195 -8.04 17.46 6.29
CA ILE A 195 -7.65 16.79 7.54
C ILE A 195 -8.56 15.58 7.71
N VAL A 196 -8.02 14.39 7.51
CA VAL A 196 -8.73 13.12 7.59
C VAL A 196 -8.40 12.43 8.91
N TYR A 197 -9.45 12.16 9.68
CA TYR A 197 -9.42 11.33 10.87
C TYR A 197 -10.00 9.96 10.52
N TYR A 198 -9.20 8.91 10.74
CA TYR A 198 -9.62 7.52 10.56
C TYR A 198 -8.88 6.64 11.57
N LYS A 199 -9.63 5.83 12.34
CA LYS A 199 -9.11 5.08 13.48
C LYS A 199 -8.31 6.01 14.44
N ASN A 200 -7.03 5.73 14.63
CA ASN A 200 -6.10 6.52 15.46
C ASN A 200 -5.22 7.48 14.65
N TYR A 201 -5.49 7.65 13.35
CA TYR A 201 -4.70 8.52 12.48
C TYR A 201 -5.38 9.88 12.27
N LYS A 202 -4.53 10.92 12.30
CA LYS A 202 -4.81 12.24 11.76
C LYS A 202 -3.89 12.46 10.55
N VAL A 203 -4.45 12.35 9.36
CA VAL A 203 -3.77 12.58 8.08
C VAL A 203 -4.09 13.98 7.59
N ILE A 204 -3.07 14.77 7.22
CA ILE A 204 -3.24 16.09 6.62
C ILE A 204 -2.66 16.04 5.20
N LEU A 205 -3.50 16.31 4.21
CA LEU A 205 -3.11 16.49 2.81
C LEU A 205 -3.05 18.00 2.51
N THR A 206 -1.89 18.51 2.11
CA THR A 206 -1.71 19.95 1.84
C THR A 206 -0.67 20.19 0.72
N GLN A 207 -0.64 21.42 0.22
CA GLN A 207 0.29 21.85 -0.82
C GLN A 207 0.93 23.19 -0.43
N GLU A 208 2.25 23.24 -0.45
CA GLU A 208 2.98 24.50 -0.37
C GLU A 208 3.06 25.13 -1.77
N ARG A 209 2.72 26.42 -1.91
CA ARG A 209 2.51 27.07 -3.22
C ARG A 209 3.60 28.07 -3.65
N LYS A 210 4.74 28.14 -2.96
CA LYS A 210 5.79 29.14 -3.26
C LYS A 210 7.20 28.56 -3.10
N PRO A 211 8.11 28.68 -4.09
CA PRO A 211 7.95 29.12 -5.49
C PRO A 211 7.52 28.01 -6.46
N LYS A 212 7.47 26.74 -6.01
CA LYS A 212 6.93 25.59 -6.73
C LYS A 212 5.85 24.94 -5.88
N THR A 213 4.86 24.32 -6.51
CA THR A 213 3.86 23.53 -5.78
C THR A 213 4.51 22.25 -5.27
N VAL A 214 4.50 22.05 -3.96
CA VAL A 214 5.05 20.84 -3.32
C VAL A 214 3.96 20.19 -2.49
N ASN A 215 3.66 18.93 -2.80
CA ASN A 215 2.77 18.09 -2.01
C ASN A 215 3.40 17.80 -0.64
N LYS A 216 2.64 18.01 0.44
CA LYS A 216 3.06 17.68 1.81
C LYS A 216 1.99 16.84 2.49
N VAL A 217 2.45 15.83 3.22
CA VAL A 217 1.60 14.93 4.00
C VAL A 217 2.06 14.96 5.45
N PHE A 218 1.13 15.04 6.39
CA PHE A 218 1.41 14.89 7.80
C PHE A 218 0.56 13.78 8.39
N ILE A 219 1.18 12.90 9.18
CA ILE A 219 0.50 11.80 9.88
C ILE A 219 0.79 11.97 11.37
N ASN A 220 -0.27 12.14 12.16
CA ASN A 220 -0.19 12.35 13.62
C ASN A 220 0.78 13.49 14.01
N GLY A 221 0.76 14.57 13.23
CA GLY A 221 1.59 15.76 13.45
C GLY A 221 3.04 15.65 12.96
N LYS A 222 3.48 14.49 12.47
CA LYS A 222 4.81 14.31 11.85
C LYS A 222 4.70 14.38 10.34
N GLN A 223 5.61 15.12 9.71
CA GLN A 223 5.67 15.14 8.25
C GLN A 223 6.09 13.76 7.74
N ALA A 224 5.29 13.21 6.83
CA ALA A 224 5.56 11.97 6.12
C ALA A 224 5.94 12.30 4.66
N LEU A 225 6.46 11.30 3.96
CA LEU A 225 6.68 11.40 2.53
C LEU A 225 5.32 11.46 1.81
N PRO A 226 5.20 12.21 0.69
CA PRO A 226 3.94 12.33 -0.04
C PRO A 226 3.39 10.98 -0.53
N THR A 227 4.28 10.03 -0.82
CA THR A 227 3.92 8.63 -1.03
C THR A 227 4.12 7.85 0.26
N TYR A 228 3.03 7.33 0.84
CA TYR A 228 3.04 6.65 2.14
C TYR A 228 2.06 5.47 2.13
N SER A 229 2.39 4.36 2.80
CA SER A 229 1.48 3.21 2.88
C SER A 229 1.71 2.42 4.16
N ASN A 230 0.62 2.11 4.87
CA ASN A 230 0.58 1.19 6.01
C ASN A 230 -0.52 0.14 5.78
N ASP A 231 -0.94 -0.56 6.82
CA ASP A 231 -1.97 -1.61 6.74
C ASP A 231 -3.39 -1.03 6.61
N ASP A 232 -3.59 0.24 6.99
CA ASP A 232 -4.91 0.88 7.05
C ASP A 232 -5.21 1.74 5.81
N PHE A 233 -4.20 2.40 5.24
CA PHE A 233 -4.37 3.33 4.12
C PHE A 233 -3.10 3.48 3.29
N THR A 234 -3.27 4.01 2.08
CA THR A 234 -2.19 4.37 1.16
C THR A 234 -2.41 5.77 0.62
N ILE A 235 -1.32 6.55 0.52
CA ILE A 235 -1.26 7.88 -0.06
C ILE A 235 -0.30 7.83 -1.24
N THR A 236 -0.77 8.29 -2.39
CA THR A 236 0.04 8.45 -3.62
C THR A 236 0.09 9.91 -4.04
N SER A 237 1.21 10.32 -4.65
CA SER A 237 1.43 11.68 -5.12
C SER A 237 1.84 11.70 -6.59
N SER A 238 1.19 12.51 -7.41
CA SER A 238 1.52 12.73 -8.83
C SER A 238 2.25 14.06 -9.10
N ALA A 239 2.84 14.64 -8.04
CA ALA A 239 3.31 16.03 -7.94
C ALA A 239 2.21 17.11 -8.04
N ILE A 240 1.12 16.84 -8.75
CA ILE A 240 -0.03 17.74 -8.91
C ILE A 240 -1.11 17.46 -7.87
N GLU A 241 -1.30 16.19 -7.52
CA GLU A 241 -2.40 15.71 -6.70
C GLU A 241 -1.92 14.74 -5.63
N LEU A 242 -2.59 14.77 -4.47
CA LEU A 242 -2.48 13.77 -3.41
C LEU A 242 -3.75 12.92 -3.39
N VAL A 243 -3.60 11.60 -3.39
CA VAL A 243 -4.72 10.66 -3.30
C VAL A 243 -4.53 9.77 -2.08
N LEU A 244 -5.42 9.87 -1.11
CA LEU A 244 -5.52 8.99 0.05
C LEU A 244 -6.61 7.93 -0.23
N ARG A 245 -6.26 6.66 -0.10
CA ARG A 245 -7.16 5.51 -0.20
C ARG A 245 -7.21 4.78 1.14
N ILE A 246 -8.40 4.47 1.61
CA ILE A 246 -8.64 3.69 2.83
C ILE A 246 -9.38 2.40 2.41
N PRO A 247 -8.65 1.30 2.09
CA PRO A 247 -9.24 0.13 1.43
C PRO A 247 -10.35 -0.55 2.22
N GLU A 248 -10.26 -0.58 3.56
CA GLU A 248 -11.26 -1.25 4.42
C GLU A 248 -12.66 -0.66 4.29
N ILE A 249 -12.76 0.63 3.98
CA ILE A 249 -14.03 1.37 3.85
C ILE A 249 -14.22 1.96 2.46
N GLU A 250 -13.35 1.55 1.51
CA GLU A 250 -13.33 1.97 0.11
C GLU A 250 -13.36 3.50 -0.10
N ALA A 251 -12.90 4.27 0.89
CA ALA A 251 -12.91 5.73 0.83
C ALA A 251 -11.72 6.26 0.01
N VAL A 252 -11.99 7.23 -0.85
CA VAL A 252 -10.97 7.91 -1.67
C VAL A 252 -11.06 9.41 -1.45
N VAL A 253 -9.94 10.02 -1.04
CA VAL A 253 -9.84 11.46 -0.80
C VAL A 253 -8.75 12.04 -1.67
N LYS A 254 -9.09 13.01 -2.52
CA LYS A 254 -8.16 13.66 -3.44
C LYS A 254 -7.98 15.13 -3.08
N PHE A 255 -6.74 15.60 -3.10
CA PHE A 255 -6.41 17.00 -2.84
C PHE A 255 -5.43 17.53 -3.88
N LYS A 256 -5.83 18.60 -4.57
CA LYS A 256 -5.11 19.23 -5.69
C LYS A 256 -4.95 20.73 -5.44
N GLY A 257 -4.64 21.09 -4.20
CA GLY A 257 -4.39 22.46 -3.78
C GLY A 257 -5.66 23.29 -3.67
N LEU A 258 -6.16 23.79 -4.80
CA LEU A 258 -7.38 24.62 -4.88
C LEU A 258 -8.64 23.81 -5.16
N SER A 259 -8.52 22.50 -5.33
CA SER A 259 -9.67 21.61 -5.56
C SER A 259 -9.47 20.29 -4.84
N TYR A 260 -10.57 19.61 -4.56
CA TYR A 260 -10.59 18.32 -3.88
C TYR A 260 -11.84 17.51 -4.24
N SER A 261 -11.76 16.19 -4.05
CA SER A 261 -12.92 15.31 -4.03
C SER A 261 -12.86 14.29 -2.89
N VAL A 262 -14.02 13.85 -2.45
CA VAL A 262 -14.22 12.74 -1.51
C VAL A 262 -15.22 11.79 -2.15
N GLU A 263 -14.83 10.53 -2.29
CA GLU A 263 -15.69 9.46 -2.74
C GLU A 263 -15.88 8.44 -1.62
N LEU A 264 -17.14 8.08 -1.37
CA LEU A 264 -17.55 7.06 -0.42
C LEU A 264 -18.53 6.08 -1.08
N PRO A 265 -18.43 4.76 -0.80
CA PRO A 265 -19.38 3.79 -1.32
C PRO A 265 -20.74 3.93 -0.61
N ILE A 266 -21.82 3.98 -1.39
CA ILE A 266 -23.17 4.07 -0.82
C ILE A 266 -23.49 2.83 0.04
N SER A 267 -22.98 1.65 -0.32
CA SER A 267 -23.15 0.41 0.46
C SER A 267 -22.66 0.49 1.91
N LEU A 268 -21.69 1.35 2.22
CA LEU A 268 -21.17 1.54 3.59
C LEU A 268 -21.64 2.84 4.25
N PHE A 269 -21.92 3.89 3.46
CA PHE A 269 -22.20 5.23 3.97
C PHE A 269 -23.64 5.72 3.74
N HIS A 270 -24.51 4.88 3.19
CA HIS A 270 -25.90 5.22 2.89
C HIS A 270 -26.62 5.84 4.10
N ASN A 271 -27.15 7.05 3.93
CA ASN A 271 -27.89 7.80 4.95
C ASN A 271 -27.10 7.97 6.28
N ASN A 272 -25.76 7.98 6.22
CA ASN A 272 -24.90 8.04 7.39
C ASN A 272 -23.84 9.15 7.33
N THR A 273 -23.93 10.11 6.41
CA THR A 273 -22.98 11.23 6.33
C THR A 273 -23.65 12.56 6.65
N GLU A 274 -22.89 13.47 7.26
CA GLU A 274 -23.27 14.86 7.54
C GLU A 274 -22.05 15.78 7.37
N GLY A 275 -22.29 17.09 7.20
CA GLY A 275 -21.24 18.09 6.94
C GLY A 275 -21.50 18.85 5.64
N GLN A 276 -20.49 19.54 5.13
CA GLN A 276 -20.58 20.30 3.88
C GLN A 276 -20.85 19.41 2.63
N CYS A 277 -20.50 18.13 2.67
CA CYS A 277 -20.79 17.20 1.57
C CYS A 277 -22.22 16.62 1.58
N GLY A 278 -23.05 16.96 2.57
CA GLY A 278 -24.43 16.46 2.66
C GLY A 278 -24.54 14.98 3.03
N THR A 279 -25.72 14.42 2.73
CA THR A 279 -26.04 13.02 3.04
C THR A 279 -25.78 12.17 1.80
N CYS A 280 -25.13 11.01 1.95
CA CYS A 280 -24.94 10.06 0.88
C CYS A 280 -26.17 9.14 0.81
N ASP A 281 -27.23 9.54 0.11
CA ASP A 281 -28.44 8.71 -0.05
C ASP A 281 -29.19 8.90 -1.38
N ASN A 282 -28.55 9.53 -2.37
CA ASN A 282 -29.12 9.80 -3.69
C ASN A 282 -30.39 10.66 -3.63
N ASN A 283 -30.40 11.67 -2.76
CA ASN A 283 -31.51 12.58 -2.51
C ASN A 283 -31.06 14.00 -2.11
N THR A 284 -31.01 14.91 -3.07
CA THR A 284 -30.59 16.31 -2.84
C THR A 284 -31.46 17.10 -1.85
N ASN A 285 -32.66 16.62 -1.50
CA ASN A 285 -33.58 17.38 -0.63
C ASN A 285 -33.15 17.42 0.84
N ASN A 286 -32.25 16.54 1.28
CA ASN A 286 -31.76 16.48 2.66
C ASN A 286 -30.29 16.90 2.79
N ASP A 287 -29.65 17.34 1.71
CA ASP A 287 -28.21 17.62 1.68
C ASP A 287 -27.82 18.76 2.60
N CYS A 288 -28.68 19.79 2.72
CA CYS A 288 -28.42 20.97 3.52
C CYS A 288 -28.68 20.74 5.03
N ARG A 289 -28.24 19.59 5.57
CA ARG A 289 -28.42 19.19 6.96
C ARG A 289 -27.46 19.95 7.88
N LEU A 290 -28.00 20.60 8.91
CA LEU A 290 -27.26 21.38 9.91
C LEU A 290 -26.76 20.49 11.07
N PRO A 291 -25.83 20.99 11.93
CA PRO A 291 -25.33 20.23 13.09
C PRO A 291 -26.39 19.76 14.09
N ASN A 292 -27.53 20.46 14.16
CA ASN A 292 -28.66 20.10 15.01
C ASN A 292 -29.59 19.05 14.37
N GLY A 293 -29.27 18.60 13.15
CA GLY A 293 -30.04 17.63 12.36
C GLY A 293 -31.21 18.19 11.56
N GLN A 294 -31.46 19.49 11.60
CA GLN A 294 -32.49 20.12 10.76
C GLN A 294 -32.00 20.29 9.32
N ILE A 295 -32.90 20.09 8.35
CA ILE A 295 -32.65 20.36 6.95
C ILE A 295 -32.99 21.81 6.65
N ASN A 296 -32.02 22.58 6.16
CA ASN A 296 -32.23 23.96 5.72
C ASN A 296 -32.59 24.01 4.23
N SER A 297 -33.29 25.05 3.78
CA SER A 297 -33.54 25.26 2.35
C SER A 297 -32.31 25.79 1.60
N ALA A 298 -31.34 26.36 2.30
CA ALA A 298 -30.12 26.91 1.72
C ALA A 298 -28.87 26.22 2.30
N CYS A 299 -28.15 25.50 1.45
CA CYS A 299 -26.90 24.82 1.81
C CYS A 299 -25.80 25.78 2.28
N SER A 300 -25.85 27.07 1.95
CA SER A 300 -24.92 28.07 2.51
C SER A 300 -25.00 28.19 4.04
N GLN A 301 -26.12 27.78 4.65
CA GLN A 301 -26.27 27.71 6.11
C GLN A 301 -25.47 26.56 6.75
N MET A 302 -24.95 25.62 5.95
CA MET A 302 -24.03 24.58 6.42
C MET A 302 -22.69 25.13 6.92
N GLY A 303 -22.41 26.42 6.75
CA GLY A 303 -21.35 27.14 7.49
C GLY A 303 -21.41 27.00 9.02
N GLN A 304 -22.53 26.52 9.58
CA GLN A 304 -22.64 26.14 10.99
C GLN A 304 -21.81 24.89 11.37
N TRP A 305 -21.36 24.08 10.40
CA TRP A 305 -20.42 22.97 10.59
C TRP A 305 -18.99 23.42 10.92
N LYS A 306 -18.85 24.58 11.56
CA LYS A 306 -17.58 25.22 11.93
C LYS A 306 -16.92 24.47 13.08
N VAL A 307 -15.62 24.23 12.94
CA VAL A 307 -14.78 23.59 13.96
C VAL A 307 -13.91 24.64 14.62
N ARG A 308 -13.89 24.65 15.96
CA ARG A 308 -13.00 25.53 16.73
C ARG A 308 -11.56 25.02 16.66
N VAL A 309 -10.64 25.87 16.22
CA VAL A 309 -9.22 25.56 16.16
C VAL A 309 -8.43 26.69 16.81
N ASN A 310 -7.51 26.35 17.73
CA ASN A 310 -6.76 27.33 18.53
C ASN A 310 -5.97 28.34 17.70
N ASN A 311 -5.54 27.97 16.49
CA ASN A 311 -4.79 28.84 15.59
C ASN A 311 -5.70 29.72 14.70
N LYS A 312 -7.02 29.64 14.84
CA LYS A 312 -8.02 30.48 14.14
C LYS A 312 -9.06 31.04 15.13
N PRO A 313 -8.64 31.80 16.16
CA PRO A 313 -9.55 32.31 17.19
C PRO A 313 -10.58 33.31 16.64
N TYR A 314 -10.31 33.94 15.48
CA TYR A 314 -11.24 34.85 14.82
C TYR A 314 -12.51 34.15 14.31
N CYS A 315 -12.51 32.82 14.19
CA CYS A 315 -13.65 32.01 13.77
C CYS A 315 -14.75 31.90 14.83
N ASP A 316 -14.44 32.17 16.10
CA ASP A 316 -15.40 32.14 17.21
C ASP A 316 -16.27 33.41 17.28
N ASN A 317 -15.88 34.48 16.59
CA ASN A 317 -16.65 35.72 16.50
C ASN A 317 -17.64 35.63 15.32
N GLN A 318 -18.84 36.20 15.45
CA GLN A 318 -19.83 36.22 14.37
C GLN A 318 -19.26 36.91 13.11
N PRO A 319 -19.64 36.46 11.89
CA PRO A 319 -19.10 37.03 10.66
C PRO A 319 -19.47 38.50 10.51
N GLN A 320 -18.53 39.32 10.03
CA GLN A 320 -18.90 40.57 9.35
C GLN A 320 -19.61 40.22 8.04
N PRO A 321 -20.67 40.95 7.66
CA PRO A 321 -21.37 40.71 6.40
C PRO A 321 -20.40 40.83 5.22
N ILE A 322 -20.37 39.79 4.37
CA ILE A 322 -19.69 39.83 3.08
C ILE A 322 -20.30 41.00 2.28
N PRO A 323 -19.50 41.93 1.75
CA PRO A 323 -20.02 42.98 0.89
C PRO A 323 -20.68 42.35 -0.34
N THR A 324 -21.94 42.70 -0.57
CA THR A 324 -22.70 42.30 -1.76
C THR A 324 -21.90 42.70 -3.00
N PRO A 325 -21.67 41.79 -3.98
CA PRO A 325 -20.95 42.14 -5.19
C PRO A 325 -21.69 43.27 -5.91
N THR A 326 -21.04 44.41 -6.07
CA THR A 326 -21.49 45.46 -6.99
C THR A 326 -21.50 44.86 -8.39
N ALA A 327 -22.57 45.05 -9.16
CA ALA A 327 -22.63 44.60 -10.55
C ALA A 327 -21.43 45.19 -11.32
N GLY A 328 -20.42 44.37 -11.55
CA GLY A 328 -19.20 44.75 -12.23
C GLY A 328 -19.46 45.05 -13.71
N ALA A 329 -18.52 45.78 -14.32
CA ALA A 329 -18.49 46.03 -15.76
C ALA A 329 -18.60 44.72 -16.57
N PRO A 330 -18.96 44.79 -17.86
CA PRO A 330 -19.00 43.62 -18.74
C PRO A 330 -17.66 42.88 -18.69
N CYS A 331 -17.66 41.68 -18.13
CA CYS A 331 -16.51 40.80 -18.05
C CYS A 331 -16.65 39.69 -19.10
N LYS A 332 -15.55 39.40 -19.81
CA LYS A 332 -15.48 38.33 -20.80
C LYS A 332 -14.65 37.17 -20.23
N PRO A 333 -15.27 36.09 -19.73
CA PRO A 333 -14.58 34.99 -19.08
C PRO A 333 -14.05 33.98 -20.11
N ASP A 334 -13.21 34.42 -21.06
CA ASP A 334 -12.80 33.61 -22.23
C ASP A 334 -12.22 32.23 -21.87
N ILE A 335 -11.48 32.14 -20.77
CA ILE A 335 -10.92 30.87 -20.27
C ILE A 335 -12.01 29.86 -19.88
N CYS A 336 -13.18 30.31 -19.43
CA CYS A 336 -14.27 29.44 -18.98
C CYS A 336 -15.02 28.79 -20.14
N GLU A 337 -14.95 29.36 -21.35
CA GLU A 337 -15.60 28.82 -22.54
C GLU A 337 -15.09 27.42 -22.91
N ILE A 338 -13.87 27.06 -22.46
CA ILE A 338 -13.34 25.70 -22.63
C ILE A 338 -14.26 24.64 -22.03
N LEU A 339 -14.97 24.94 -20.93
CA LEU A 339 -15.86 24.00 -20.24
C LEU A 339 -17.05 23.58 -21.12
N ASN A 340 -17.46 24.44 -22.05
CA ASN A 340 -18.52 24.18 -23.03
C ASN A 340 -17.98 23.80 -24.42
N SER A 341 -16.66 23.69 -24.57
CA SER A 341 -16.02 23.39 -25.84
C SER A 341 -16.02 21.88 -26.14
N LYS A 342 -15.66 21.53 -27.38
CA LYS A 342 -15.47 20.14 -27.82
C LYS A 342 -14.45 19.35 -26.99
N VAL A 343 -13.55 20.04 -26.28
CA VAL A 343 -12.55 19.39 -25.41
C VAL A 343 -13.22 18.53 -24.34
N PHE A 344 -14.40 18.94 -23.86
CA PHE A 344 -15.16 18.24 -22.81
C PHE A 344 -16.41 17.50 -23.31
N GLU A 345 -16.59 17.35 -24.63
CA GLU A 345 -17.82 16.78 -25.22
C GLU A 345 -18.16 15.38 -24.69
N GLU A 346 -17.16 14.50 -24.53
CA GLU A 346 -17.37 13.17 -23.94
C GLU A 346 -17.78 13.24 -22.46
N CYS A 347 -17.24 14.21 -21.73
CA CYS A 347 -17.59 14.41 -20.33
C CYS A 347 -19.00 14.98 -20.16
N HIS A 348 -19.48 15.82 -21.09
CA HIS A 348 -20.85 16.36 -21.05
C HIS A 348 -21.93 15.28 -21.04
N LYS A 349 -21.63 14.08 -21.55
CA LYS A 349 -22.53 12.93 -21.54
C LYS A 349 -22.76 12.33 -20.15
N VAL A 350 -21.84 12.59 -19.21
CA VAL A 350 -21.83 11.98 -17.87
C VAL A 350 -21.84 13.01 -16.74
N ILE A 351 -21.31 14.22 -16.96
CA ILE A 351 -21.25 15.29 -15.96
C ILE A 351 -21.60 16.63 -16.62
N SER A 352 -22.61 17.31 -16.08
CA SER A 352 -23.04 18.62 -16.59
C SER A 352 -21.97 19.70 -16.38
N PRO A 353 -21.58 20.47 -17.41
CA PRO A 353 -20.61 21.56 -17.27
C PRO A 353 -21.19 22.79 -16.58
N LYS A 354 -22.53 22.89 -16.44
CA LYS A 354 -23.22 24.12 -16.03
C LYS A 354 -22.74 24.71 -14.69
N PRO A 355 -22.66 23.94 -13.58
CA PRO A 355 -22.20 24.50 -12.31
C PRO A 355 -20.77 25.04 -12.39
N PHE A 356 -19.89 24.33 -13.09
CA PHE A 356 -18.49 24.70 -13.29
C PHE A 356 -18.35 25.94 -14.18
N TYR A 357 -19.15 26.06 -15.24
CA TYR A 357 -19.11 27.22 -16.11
C TYR A 357 -19.53 28.49 -15.35
N GLU A 358 -20.64 28.43 -14.61
CA GLU A 358 -21.14 29.57 -13.84
C GLU A 358 -20.18 29.95 -12.70
N SER A 359 -19.58 28.97 -12.00
CA SER A 359 -18.57 29.25 -10.97
C SER A 359 -17.30 29.87 -11.58
N CYS A 360 -16.80 29.33 -12.70
CA CYS A 360 -15.62 29.86 -13.37
C CYS A 360 -15.84 31.32 -13.79
N LYS A 361 -17.00 31.61 -14.39
CA LYS A 361 -17.37 32.97 -14.78
C LYS A 361 -17.43 33.90 -13.58
N PHE A 362 -18.03 33.46 -12.47
CA PHE A 362 -18.07 34.24 -11.24
C PHE A 362 -16.65 34.57 -10.75
N ASP A 363 -15.79 33.55 -10.59
CA ASP A 363 -14.43 33.73 -10.07
C ASP A 363 -13.58 34.64 -10.95
N VAL A 364 -13.55 34.37 -12.27
CA VAL A 364 -12.76 35.15 -13.23
C VAL A 364 -13.21 36.61 -13.24
N CYS A 365 -14.52 36.87 -13.18
CA CYS A 365 -15.06 38.22 -13.23
C CYS A 365 -14.97 38.96 -11.90
N HIS A 366 -15.02 38.24 -10.77
CA HIS A 366 -14.88 38.84 -9.44
C HIS A 366 -13.43 39.20 -9.13
N VAL A 367 -12.49 38.30 -9.44
CA VAL A 367 -11.06 38.51 -9.17
C VAL A 367 -10.38 39.35 -10.27
N GLY A 368 -10.90 39.31 -11.49
CA GLY A 368 -10.31 39.99 -12.65
C GLY A 368 -9.03 39.30 -13.17
N ASN A 369 -8.82 38.03 -12.86
CA ASN A 369 -7.67 37.24 -13.30
C ASN A 369 -8.14 35.93 -13.95
N SER A 370 -7.88 35.75 -15.24
CA SER A 370 -8.32 34.55 -15.99
C SER A 370 -7.71 33.25 -15.46
N THR A 371 -6.50 33.29 -14.90
CA THR A 371 -5.82 32.09 -14.39
C THR A 371 -6.54 31.45 -13.19
N ILE A 372 -7.42 32.19 -12.51
CA ILE A 372 -8.26 31.60 -11.44
C ILE A 372 -9.22 30.54 -12.00
N GLY A 373 -9.64 30.67 -13.26
CA GLY A 373 -10.50 29.69 -13.93
C GLY A 373 -9.85 28.31 -14.06
N CYS A 374 -8.51 28.23 -14.02
CA CYS A 374 -7.79 26.97 -14.10
C CYS A 374 -8.13 25.99 -12.97
N SER A 375 -8.50 26.47 -11.76
CA SER A 375 -8.92 25.59 -10.66
C SER A 375 -10.27 24.93 -10.95
N THR A 376 -11.21 25.69 -11.52
CA THR A 376 -12.52 25.19 -11.94
C THR A 376 -12.41 24.20 -13.08
N ILE A 377 -11.55 24.47 -14.08
CA ILE A 377 -11.33 23.53 -15.18
C ILE A 377 -10.63 22.26 -14.66
N ALA A 378 -9.68 22.40 -13.73
CA ALA A 378 -8.98 21.28 -13.13
C ALA A 378 -9.90 20.35 -12.32
N VAL A 379 -10.86 20.89 -11.56
CA VAL A 379 -11.83 20.04 -10.84
C VAL A 379 -12.82 19.39 -11.82
N TYR A 380 -13.23 20.08 -12.89
CA TYR A 380 -14.12 19.49 -13.87
C TYR A 380 -13.44 18.32 -14.59
N ALA A 381 -12.19 18.50 -15.03
CA ALA A 381 -11.39 17.43 -15.61
C ALA A 381 -11.14 16.26 -14.63
N MET A 382 -10.94 16.54 -13.34
CA MET A 382 -10.80 15.52 -12.29
C MET A 382 -12.08 14.69 -12.15
N MET A 383 -13.24 15.34 -12.13
CA MET A 383 -14.54 14.66 -12.09
C MET A 383 -14.82 13.86 -13.36
N CYS A 384 -14.46 14.39 -14.55
CA CYS A 384 -14.51 13.61 -15.79
C CYS A 384 -13.65 12.33 -15.69
N GLY A 385 -12.44 12.44 -15.15
CA GLY A 385 -11.54 11.30 -14.90
C GLY A 385 -12.14 10.29 -13.92
N GLU A 386 -12.89 10.73 -12.91
CA GLU A 386 -13.65 9.84 -12.01
C GLU A 386 -14.76 9.10 -12.73
N ALA A 387 -15.37 9.69 -13.75
CA ALA A 387 -16.27 9.02 -14.67
C ALA A 387 -15.53 8.22 -15.78
N SER A 388 -14.23 7.97 -15.62
CA SER A 388 -13.36 7.28 -16.59
C SER A 388 -13.24 7.98 -17.96
N VAL A 389 -13.48 9.30 -17.99
CA VAL A 389 -13.32 10.13 -19.19
C VAL A 389 -12.06 10.98 -19.07
N CYS A 390 -11.01 10.59 -19.81
CA CYS A 390 -9.75 11.31 -19.86
C CYS A 390 -9.85 12.59 -20.74
N ILE A 391 -9.53 13.76 -20.17
CA ILE A 391 -9.57 15.05 -20.89
C ILE A 391 -8.20 15.75 -20.88
N PRO A 392 -7.52 15.92 -22.04
CA PRO A 392 -6.26 16.65 -22.15
C PRO A 392 -6.45 18.18 -22.14
N TRP A 393 -7.02 18.71 -21.06
CA TRP A 393 -7.58 20.07 -21.02
C TRP A 393 -6.52 21.19 -21.03
N ARG A 394 -5.34 21.02 -20.42
CA ARG A 394 -4.33 22.09 -20.32
C ARG A 394 -3.87 22.59 -21.69
N ASN A 395 -3.67 21.69 -22.64
CA ASN A 395 -3.23 22.02 -24.00
C ASN A 395 -4.22 22.96 -24.72
N ALA A 396 -5.50 22.91 -24.37
CA ALA A 396 -6.53 23.76 -24.94
C ALA A 396 -6.65 25.15 -24.27
N THR A 397 -5.80 25.45 -23.28
CA THR A 397 -5.82 26.74 -22.55
C THR A 397 -4.83 27.77 -23.09
N ASN A 398 -4.13 27.48 -24.19
CA ASN A 398 -3.12 28.36 -24.81
C ASN A 398 -2.07 28.87 -23.80
N GLY A 399 -1.59 28.00 -22.92
CA GLY A 399 -0.55 28.32 -21.95
C GLY A 399 -1.04 28.94 -20.63
N GLN A 400 -2.31 29.35 -20.52
CA GLN A 400 -2.80 30.02 -19.30
C GLN A 400 -2.82 29.09 -18.08
N CYS A 401 -3.02 27.80 -18.30
CA CYS A 401 -3.09 26.79 -17.26
C CYS A 401 -1.97 25.75 -17.42
N ASP A 402 -0.82 26.08 -18.00
CA ASP A 402 0.28 25.13 -18.13
C ASP A 402 0.82 24.69 -16.76
N TYR A 403 1.31 23.45 -16.70
CA TYR A 403 1.95 22.92 -15.51
C TYR A 403 3.36 22.44 -15.86
N THR A 404 4.35 22.96 -15.14
CA THR A 404 5.75 22.59 -15.32
C THR A 404 6.13 21.47 -14.35
N CYS A 405 6.38 20.28 -14.90
CA CYS A 405 6.84 19.13 -14.13
C CYS A 405 8.28 19.28 -13.60
N PRO A 406 8.65 18.51 -12.56
CA PRO A 406 10.04 18.36 -12.15
C PRO A 406 10.96 17.97 -13.31
N GLN A 407 12.25 18.26 -13.16
CA GLN A 407 13.27 17.95 -14.16
C GLN A 407 13.25 16.45 -14.47
N HIS A 408 13.23 16.06 -15.75
CA HIS A 408 13.13 14.67 -16.26
C HIS A 408 11.74 14.01 -16.24
N MET A 409 10.69 14.71 -15.78
CA MET A 409 9.32 14.21 -15.87
C MET A 409 8.51 14.96 -16.93
N VAL A 410 7.48 14.30 -17.46
CA VAL A 410 6.54 14.86 -18.44
C VAL A 410 5.13 14.94 -17.86
N TYR A 411 4.44 16.02 -18.20
CA TYR A 411 3.03 16.17 -17.87
C TYR A 411 2.20 15.13 -18.63
N LYS A 412 1.32 14.42 -17.93
CA LYS A 412 0.26 13.63 -18.55
C LYS A 412 -1.09 14.08 -17.96
N PRO A 413 -2.09 14.37 -18.82
CA PRO A 413 -3.45 14.66 -18.35
C PRO A 413 -4.07 13.45 -17.68
N CYS A 414 -3.59 12.25 -18.05
CA CYS A 414 -4.15 10.96 -17.69
C CYS A 414 -3.01 9.95 -17.56
N GLY A 415 -2.51 9.76 -16.34
CA GLY A 415 -1.59 8.68 -16.00
C GLY A 415 -2.19 7.75 -14.95
N THR A 416 -1.56 6.61 -14.74
CA THR A 416 -2.03 5.60 -13.80
C THR A 416 -1.83 6.08 -12.36
N THR A 417 -2.77 5.78 -11.46
CA THR A 417 -2.55 6.01 -10.02
C THR A 417 -1.40 5.18 -9.46
N PHE A 418 -1.14 4.03 -10.06
CA PHE A 418 0.04 3.22 -9.77
C PHE A 418 1.22 3.70 -10.59
N ILE A 419 2.23 4.27 -9.92
CA ILE A 419 3.48 4.72 -10.55
C ILE A 419 4.57 3.70 -10.19
N PRO A 420 4.99 2.83 -11.14
CA PRO A 420 6.01 1.84 -10.87
C PRO A 420 7.37 2.51 -10.63
N THR A 421 8.18 1.85 -9.81
CA THR A 421 9.54 2.30 -9.46
C THR A 421 10.58 1.23 -9.78
N CYS A 422 11.86 1.54 -9.59
CA CYS A 422 12.91 0.51 -9.66
C CYS A 422 12.87 -0.52 -8.53
N ASN A 423 12.08 -0.29 -7.48
CA ASN A 423 11.94 -1.25 -6.39
C ASN A 423 10.84 -2.28 -6.73
N ALA A 424 11.25 -3.46 -7.19
CA ALA A 424 10.33 -4.55 -7.54
C ALA A 424 9.38 -4.93 -6.39
N ARG A 425 9.89 -4.99 -5.15
CA ARG A 425 9.08 -5.32 -3.97
C ARG A 425 8.03 -4.25 -3.66
N TYR A 426 8.36 -2.97 -3.87
CA TYR A 426 7.39 -1.87 -3.79
C TYR A 426 6.30 -2.04 -4.85
N ASN A 427 6.68 -2.31 -6.10
CA ASN A 427 5.74 -2.51 -7.20
C ASN A 427 4.82 -3.69 -6.93
N GLU A 428 5.34 -4.81 -6.42
CA GLU A 428 4.55 -5.97 -6.02
C GLU A 428 3.57 -5.64 -4.88
N LYS A 429 4.01 -4.92 -3.85
CA LYS A 429 3.14 -4.50 -2.74
C LYS A 429 1.96 -3.68 -3.25
N GLN A 430 2.23 -2.70 -4.10
CA GLN A 430 1.19 -1.86 -4.71
C GLN A 430 0.28 -2.66 -5.65
N THR A 431 0.85 -3.55 -6.47
CA THR A 431 0.06 -4.43 -7.35
C THR A 431 -0.85 -5.36 -6.56
N ARG A 432 -0.41 -5.88 -5.41
CA ARG A 432 -1.26 -6.68 -4.52
C ARG A 432 -2.42 -5.88 -3.93
N GLN A 433 -2.22 -4.58 -3.66
CA GLN A 433 -3.30 -3.69 -3.24
C GLN A 433 -4.32 -3.43 -4.37
N CYS A 434 -3.92 -3.68 -5.62
CA CYS A 434 -4.79 -3.66 -6.80
C CYS A 434 -5.47 -4.99 -7.09
N LEU A 435 -5.16 -6.07 -6.38
CA LEU A 435 -5.83 -7.35 -6.58
C LEU A 435 -7.07 -7.36 -5.69
N GLY A 436 -8.25 -7.23 -6.31
CA GLY A 436 -9.51 -7.41 -5.60
C GLY A 436 -9.59 -8.83 -5.00
N LYS A 437 -10.52 -9.03 -4.06
CA LYS A 437 -10.73 -10.32 -3.34
C LYS A 437 -10.87 -11.54 -4.28
N ASN A 438 -11.24 -11.32 -5.55
CA ASN A 438 -11.47 -12.33 -6.58
C ASN A 438 -10.28 -12.53 -7.55
N GLY A 439 -9.11 -11.94 -7.28
CA GLY A 439 -7.92 -12.05 -8.14
C GLY A 439 -8.01 -11.28 -9.48
N LYS A 440 -9.07 -10.49 -9.68
CA LYS A 440 -9.18 -9.51 -10.77
C LYS A 440 -8.52 -8.20 -10.35
N ILE A 441 -7.86 -7.53 -11.30
CA ILE A 441 -7.33 -6.18 -11.10
C ILE A 441 -8.53 -5.27 -10.78
N ASP A 442 -8.49 -4.66 -9.61
CA ASP A 442 -9.45 -3.67 -9.15
C ASP A 442 -9.47 -2.49 -10.13
N GLU A 443 -10.66 -2.06 -10.52
CA GLU A 443 -10.89 -0.89 -11.37
C GLU A 443 -10.28 0.37 -10.74
N ALA A 444 -10.12 0.38 -9.40
CA ALA A 444 -9.40 1.40 -8.64
C ALA A 444 -7.93 1.59 -9.08
N CYS A 445 -7.29 0.60 -9.71
CA CYS A 445 -5.92 0.72 -10.23
C CYS A 445 -5.83 1.08 -11.71
N ASN A 446 -6.96 1.03 -12.42
CA ASN A 446 -7.12 1.70 -13.71
C ASN A 446 -7.53 3.16 -13.54
N ALA A 447 -7.65 3.65 -12.30
CA ALA A 447 -7.93 5.05 -12.03
C ALA A 447 -6.88 5.94 -12.71
N ILE A 448 -7.38 6.93 -13.43
CA ILE A 448 -6.59 7.87 -14.18
C ILE A 448 -6.48 9.15 -13.36
N ILE A 449 -5.26 9.61 -13.14
CA ILE A 449 -4.97 10.89 -12.48
C ILE A 449 -4.10 11.78 -13.35
N GLU A 450 -4.31 13.08 -13.19
CA GLU A 450 -3.46 14.09 -13.80
C GLU A 450 -2.15 14.21 -13.01
N GLY A 451 -1.02 14.33 -13.69
CA GLY A 451 0.26 14.31 -12.99
C GLY A 451 1.50 14.48 -13.84
N CYS A 452 2.63 14.41 -13.16
CA CYS A 452 3.95 14.28 -13.75
C CYS A 452 4.40 12.83 -13.70
N PHE A 453 4.82 12.31 -14.85
CA PHE A 453 5.20 10.91 -15.01
C PHE A 453 6.52 10.81 -15.76
N CYS A 454 7.19 9.67 -15.64
CA CYS A 454 8.39 9.41 -16.44
C CYS A 454 8.04 9.31 -17.94
N PRO A 455 8.91 9.84 -18.82
CA PRO A 455 8.77 9.68 -20.26
C PRO A 455 8.87 8.20 -20.66
N GLU A 456 8.37 7.88 -21.86
CA GLU A 456 8.43 6.52 -22.39
C GLU A 456 9.88 5.99 -22.42
N GLY A 457 10.05 4.72 -22.05
CA GLY A 457 11.38 4.09 -21.94
C GLY A 457 12.13 4.38 -20.63
N THR A 458 11.53 5.10 -19.69
CA THR A 458 12.13 5.37 -18.36
C THR A 458 11.19 5.00 -17.22
N THR A 459 11.75 4.74 -16.04
CA THR A 459 11.02 4.36 -14.82
C THR A 459 11.39 5.28 -13.67
N LEU A 460 10.47 5.51 -12.73
CA LEU A 460 10.76 6.30 -11.55
C LEU A 460 11.79 5.57 -10.67
N PHE A 461 12.88 6.22 -10.27
CA PHE A 461 13.91 5.54 -9.49
C PHE A 461 13.37 5.04 -8.13
N SER A 462 12.60 5.86 -7.43
CA SER A 462 11.94 5.47 -6.19
C SER A 462 10.68 6.30 -5.96
N SER A 463 9.80 5.84 -5.07
CA SER A 463 8.52 6.53 -4.77
C SER A 463 8.67 7.93 -4.16
N ASN A 464 9.90 8.30 -3.79
CA ASN A 464 10.26 9.54 -3.11
C ASN A 464 11.29 10.36 -3.90
N SER A 465 11.53 9.98 -5.16
CA SER A 465 12.46 10.65 -6.07
C SER A 465 11.68 11.19 -7.26
N ASP A 466 12.10 12.32 -7.79
CA ASP A 466 11.61 12.86 -9.06
C ASP A 466 12.49 12.43 -10.25
N GLN A 467 13.41 11.47 -10.05
CA GLN A 467 14.35 11.02 -11.07
C GLN A 467 13.78 9.86 -11.89
N CYS A 468 13.75 10.05 -13.21
CA CYS A 468 13.42 9.01 -14.18
C CYS A 468 14.70 8.39 -14.74
N VAL A 469 14.79 7.07 -14.71
CA VAL A 469 15.99 6.31 -15.08
C VAL A 469 15.65 5.29 -16.16
N SER A 470 16.58 5.05 -17.08
CA SER A 470 16.47 4.01 -18.10
C SER A 470 16.82 2.61 -17.57
N SER A 471 17.60 2.55 -16.49
CA SER A 471 17.98 1.32 -15.80
C SER A 471 17.91 1.49 -14.28
N CYS A 472 17.70 0.39 -13.58
CA CYS A 472 17.54 0.39 -12.13
C CYS A 472 18.85 0.12 -11.38
N CYS A 473 19.98 0.49 -11.98
CA CYS A 473 21.28 0.39 -11.35
C CYS A 473 21.43 1.40 -10.24
N THR A 474 21.92 0.94 -9.08
CA THR A 474 22.11 1.77 -7.89
C THR A 474 23.56 1.71 -7.44
N GLY A 475 24.16 2.88 -7.25
CA GLY A 475 25.51 3.04 -6.74
C GLY A 475 25.61 2.81 -5.22
N PRO A 476 26.84 2.83 -4.67
CA PRO A 476 27.08 2.63 -3.24
C PRO A 476 26.54 3.79 -2.38
N ASP A 477 26.33 4.96 -2.97
CA ASP A 477 25.68 6.13 -2.37
C ASP A 477 24.13 6.06 -2.38
N GLY A 478 23.57 4.99 -2.94
CA GLY A 478 22.13 4.82 -3.10
C GLY A 478 21.52 5.64 -4.24
N GLN A 479 22.34 6.30 -5.07
CA GLN A 479 21.89 7.08 -6.23
C GLN A 479 21.86 6.23 -7.50
N PRO A 480 21.02 6.60 -8.50
CA PRO A 480 20.98 5.89 -9.76
C PRO A 480 22.28 6.05 -10.55
N LYS A 481 22.65 4.99 -11.27
CA LYS A 481 23.83 4.93 -12.15
C LYS A 481 23.41 4.85 -13.61
N GLN A 482 24.15 5.53 -14.48
CA GLN A 482 23.90 5.48 -15.92
C GLN A 482 24.35 4.14 -16.51
N LEU A 483 23.74 3.73 -17.63
CA LEU A 483 24.19 2.59 -18.41
C LEU A 483 25.66 2.79 -18.84
N GLY A 484 26.47 1.73 -18.69
CA GLY A 484 27.92 1.75 -18.93
C GLY A 484 28.75 2.40 -17.81
N GLU A 485 28.13 3.06 -16.82
CA GLU A 485 28.88 3.68 -15.72
C GLU A 485 29.55 2.61 -14.85
N THR A 486 30.83 2.82 -14.53
CA THR A 486 31.61 1.91 -13.68
C THR A 486 31.99 2.56 -12.37
N TRP A 487 31.94 1.82 -11.27
CA TRP A 487 32.35 2.29 -9.96
C TRP A 487 33.00 1.18 -9.15
N GLN A 488 33.79 1.56 -8.17
CA GLN A 488 34.31 0.62 -7.20
C GLN A 488 33.35 0.51 -6.02
N ASN A 489 33.03 -0.72 -5.61
CA ASN A 489 32.28 -1.01 -4.39
C ASN A 489 33.07 -2.04 -3.57
N ASP A 490 33.66 -1.60 -2.47
CA ASP A 490 34.65 -2.37 -1.69
C ASP A 490 35.81 -2.89 -2.57
N CYS A 491 35.95 -4.22 -2.66
CA CYS A 491 36.97 -4.90 -3.46
C CYS A 491 36.43 -5.41 -4.80
N LYS A 492 35.34 -4.81 -5.29
CA LYS A 492 34.73 -5.15 -6.57
C LYS A 492 34.70 -3.93 -7.48
N GLN A 493 34.97 -4.16 -8.76
CA GLN A 493 34.67 -3.23 -9.83
C GLN A 493 33.27 -3.57 -10.34
N CYS A 494 32.36 -2.62 -10.23
CA CYS A 494 30.98 -2.75 -10.68
C CYS A 494 30.73 -1.91 -11.94
N THR A 495 29.80 -2.37 -12.76
CA THR A 495 29.27 -1.64 -13.92
C THR A 495 27.76 -1.75 -13.96
N CYS A 496 27.09 -0.70 -14.43
CA CYS A 496 25.70 -0.80 -14.85
C CYS A 496 25.68 -1.34 -16.28
N ASP A 497 25.49 -2.65 -16.40
CA ASP A 497 25.65 -3.36 -17.65
C ASP A 497 24.58 -2.97 -18.67
N GLU A 498 24.99 -2.71 -19.92
CA GLU A 498 24.09 -2.26 -20.99
C GLU A 498 23.17 -3.37 -21.51
N ASP A 499 23.59 -4.64 -21.41
CA ASP A 499 22.83 -5.78 -21.92
C ASP A 499 21.83 -6.29 -20.87
N THR A 500 22.24 -6.40 -19.61
CA THR A 500 21.37 -6.89 -18.52
C THR A 500 20.58 -5.79 -17.82
N LEU A 501 20.89 -4.51 -18.08
CA LEU A 501 20.28 -3.34 -17.44
C LEU A 501 20.36 -3.36 -15.90
N SER A 502 21.39 -4.04 -15.38
CA SER A 502 21.55 -4.30 -13.95
C SER A 502 23.00 -4.15 -13.53
N VAL A 503 23.24 -4.04 -12.22
CA VAL A 503 24.58 -3.97 -11.67
C VAL A 503 25.29 -5.32 -11.82
N GLN A 504 26.43 -5.34 -12.50
CA GLN A 504 27.36 -6.46 -12.54
C GLN A 504 28.63 -6.08 -11.81
N CYS A 505 29.15 -6.95 -10.94
CA CYS A 505 30.34 -6.68 -10.15
C CYS A 505 31.34 -7.82 -10.22
N GLU A 506 32.58 -7.50 -10.57
CA GLU A 506 33.70 -8.43 -10.59
C GLU A 506 34.73 -8.06 -9.52
N LEU A 507 35.48 -9.04 -9.01
CA LEU A 507 36.56 -8.75 -8.07
C LEU A 507 37.66 -7.95 -8.77
N LEU A 508 38.23 -6.97 -8.06
CA LEU A 508 39.39 -6.23 -8.58
C LEU A 508 40.53 -7.19 -8.90
N THR A 509 41.08 -7.06 -10.09
CA THR A 509 42.29 -7.81 -10.47
C THR A 509 43.50 -7.16 -9.82
N CYS A 510 44.17 -7.92 -8.97
CA CYS A 510 45.38 -7.45 -8.31
C CYS A 510 46.57 -7.45 -9.28
N PRO A 511 47.39 -6.38 -9.30
CA PRO A 511 48.58 -6.35 -10.11
C PRO A 511 49.54 -7.47 -9.67
N THR A 512 50.18 -8.12 -10.64
CA THR A 512 51.23 -9.11 -10.36
C THR A 512 52.37 -8.41 -9.65
N GLN A 513 52.72 -8.90 -8.46
CA GLN A 513 53.77 -8.31 -7.65
C GLN A 513 55.14 -8.76 -8.15
N GLU A 514 56.09 -7.82 -8.26
CA GLU A 514 57.49 -8.15 -8.55
C GLU A 514 58.12 -8.93 -7.39
N PRO A 515 59.08 -9.84 -7.67
CA PRO A 515 59.75 -10.61 -6.63
C PRO A 515 60.42 -9.69 -5.60
N ILE A 516 59.99 -9.76 -4.34
CA ILE A 516 60.61 -9.01 -3.25
C ILE A 516 61.68 -9.89 -2.59
N THR A 517 62.86 -9.31 -2.38
CA THR A 517 63.91 -9.90 -1.53
C THR A 517 64.14 -8.98 -0.35
N CYS A 518 63.99 -9.49 0.87
CA CYS A 518 64.25 -8.72 2.08
C CYS A 518 65.75 -8.70 2.37
N THR A 519 66.33 -7.52 2.52
CA THR A 519 67.79 -7.33 2.66
C THR A 519 68.22 -7.02 4.09
N GLU A 520 67.30 -6.57 4.93
CA GLU A 520 67.58 -6.23 6.32
C GLU A 520 67.59 -7.48 7.22
N GLU A 521 68.47 -7.49 8.22
CA GLU A 521 68.66 -8.64 9.11
C GLU A 521 67.40 -8.90 9.97
N GLY A 522 66.80 -10.08 9.81
CA GLY A 522 65.61 -10.51 10.55
C GLY A 522 64.27 -10.26 9.84
N GLU A 523 64.25 -9.69 8.64
CA GLU A 523 63.03 -9.56 7.84
C GLU A 523 62.69 -10.85 7.08
N VAL A 524 61.39 -11.16 7.02
CA VAL A 524 60.83 -12.23 6.19
C VAL A 524 59.71 -11.67 5.30
N LEU A 525 59.35 -12.40 4.25
CA LEU A 525 58.19 -12.06 3.43
C LEU A 525 56.90 -12.33 4.21
N VAL A 526 56.06 -11.31 4.35
CA VAL A 526 54.80 -11.36 5.07
C VAL A 526 53.67 -10.93 4.15
N GLU A 527 52.65 -11.77 4.02
CA GLU A 527 51.44 -11.44 3.29
C GLU A 527 50.57 -10.47 4.08
N ARG A 528 50.24 -9.33 3.48
CA ARG A 528 49.39 -8.30 4.07
C ARG A 528 48.35 -7.84 3.04
N LYS A 529 47.13 -7.62 3.50
CA LYS A 529 46.08 -7.02 2.66
C LYS A 529 46.33 -5.52 2.55
N VAL A 530 46.65 -5.05 1.34
CA VAL A 530 46.86 -3.64 1.00
C VAL A 530 45.98 -3.32 -0.20
N ASP A 531 45.10 -2.32 -0.08
CA ASP A 531 44.21 -1.86 -1.15
C ASP A 531 43.47 -2.99 -1.86
N CYS A 532 42.73 -3.80 -1.07
CA CYS A 532 41.98 -4.98 -1.52
C CYS A 532 42.80 -6.17 -2.06
N CYS A 533 44.12 -6.03 -2.17
CA CYS A 533 45.02 -7.06 -2.69
C CYS A 533 45.90 -7.67 -1.61
N MET A 534 46.15 -8.97 -1.69
CA MET A 534 47.20 -9.59 -0.89
C MET A 534 48.55 -9.24 -1.51
N ARG A 535 49.42 -8.60 -0.72
CA ARG A 535 50.77 -8.22 -1.12
C ARG A 535 51.78 -8.80 -0.13
N LEU A 536 52.88 -9.32 -0.65
CA LEU A 536 54.04 -9.66 0.16
C LEU A 536 54.79 -8.38 0.53
N THR A 537 55.19 -8.24 1.79
CA THR A 537 55.98 -7.10 2.29
C THR A 537 57.06 -7.63 3.23
N CYS A 538 58.20 -6.95 3.32
CA CYS A 538 59.22 -7.32 4.30
C CYS A 538 58.80 -6.87 5.69
N GLY A 539 58.91 -7.77 6.66
CA GLY A 539 58.60 -7.47 8.05
C GLY A 539 59.25 -8.47 9.00
N MET A 540 59.44 -8.05 10.25
CA MET A 540 59.95 -8.91 11.31
C MET A 540 58.84 -9.74 11.98
N ASP A 541 57.58 -9.29 11.86
CA ASP A 541 56.40 -9.93 12.44
C ASP A 541 55.61 -10.69 11.37
N PHE A 542 55.42 -11.99 11.57
CA PHE A 542 54.77 -12.89 10.61
C PHE A 542 53.93 -13.95 11.34
N SER A 543 52.89 -14.48 10.68
CA SER A 543 52.06 -15.55 11.25
C SER A 543 52.43 -16.89 10.63
N LYS A 544 52.74 -17.90 11.46
CA LYS A 544 52.99 -19.28 10.96
C LYS A 544 51.69 -20.00 10.59
N ASN A 545 50.63 -19.69 11.32
CA ASN A 545 49.28 -20.19 11.12
C ASN A 545 48.32 -19.13 11.71
N PRO A 546 47.00 -19.25 11.50
CA PRO A 546 46.06 -18.25 11.99
C PRO A 546 46.19 -17.94 13.49
N CYS A 547 46.62 -18.91 14.31
CA CYS A 547 46.67 -18.83 15.77
C CYS A 547 48.03 -18.50 16.38
N GLU A 548 49.04 -18.25 15.56
CA GLU A 548 50.40 -18.06 16.05
C GLU A 548 51.01 -16.85 15.37
N SER A 549 51.22 -15.79 16.15
CA SER A 549 51.91 -14.57 15.69
C SER A 549 53.36 -14.63 16.15
N CYS A 550 54.27 -14.67 15.19
CA CYS A 550 55.70 -14.79 15.43
C CYS A 550 56.44 -13.49 15.09
N ARG A 551 57.56 -13.28 15.75
CA ARG A 551 58.50 -12.20 15.50
C ARG A 551 59.92 -12.74 15.43
N CYS A 552 60.65 -12.35 14.40
CA CYS A 552 62.09 -12.60 14.34
C CYS A 552 62.81 -11.62 15.28
N THR A 553 63.54 -12.15 16.26
CA THR A 553 64.25 -11.34 17.26
C THR A 553 65.69 -11.07 16.82
N LYS A 554 66.36 -10.08 17.43
CA LYS A 554 67.78 -9.80 17.17
C LYS A 554 68.74 -10.77 17.87
N THR A 555 68.20 -11.75 18.61
CA THR A 555 68.98 -12.69 19.39
C THR A 555 69.32 -13.90 18.52
N GLN A 556 70.60 -14.13 18.24
CA GLN A 556 71.01 -15.28 17.43
C GLN A 556 71.11 -16.55 18.26
N ASP A 557 70.59 -17.65 17.71
CA ASP A 557 70.78 -18.99 18.25
C ASP A 557 72.29 -19.37 18.18
N PRO A 558 72.92 -19.76 19.29
CA PRO A 558 74.36 -19.98 19.34
C PRO A 558 74.87 -21.06 18.38
N SER A 559 74.01 -22.02 18.03
CA SER A 559 74.34 -23.22 17.25
C SER A 559 74.14 -23.05 15.75
N SER A 560 73.03 -22.43 15.34
CA SER A 560 72.69 -22.21 13.93
C SER A 560 73.14 -20.85 13.39
N LYS A 561 73.50 -19.91 14.29
CA LYS A 561 73.80 -18.49 13.97
C LYS A 561 72.63 -17.73 13.32
N LEU A 562 71.43 -18.30 13.33
CA LEU A 562 70.21 -17.66 12.83
C LEU A 562 69.51 -16.90 13.96
N ASN A 563 68.79 -15.84 13.59
CA ASN A 563 67.95 -15.08 14.51
C ASN A 563 66.83 -15.96 15.11
N ALA A 564 66.65 -15.88 16.42
CA ALA A 564 65.64 -16.64 17.14
C ALA A 564 64.23 -16.08 16.87
N ILE A 565 63.27 -16.96 16.64
CA ILE A 565 61.88 -16.60 16.41
C ILE A 565 61.11 -16.73 17.72
N GLU A 566 60.47 -15.65 18.16
CA GLU A 566 59.57 -15.65 19.31
C GLU A 566 58.13 -15.66 18.81
N CYS A 567 57.35 -16.66 19.23
CA CYS A 567 55.96 -16.83 18.80
C CYS A 567 54.99 -16.72 19.97
N ASN A 568 53.96 -15.90 19.79
CA ASN A 568 52.85 -15.76 20.72
C ASN A 568 51.63 -16.50 20.17
N VAL A 569 51.11 -17.45 20.95
CA VAL A 569 49.88 -18.16 20.62
C VAL A 569 48.69 -17.28 21.00
N ILE A 570 47.83 -17.00 20.03
CA ILE A 570 46.61 -16.22 20.23
C ILE A 570 45.65 -17.04 21.09
N GLN A 571 45.33 -16.51 22.28
CA GLN A 571 44.36 -17.12 23.18
C GLN A 571 42.95 -16.66 22.80
N CYS A 572 42.14 -17.58 22.29
CA CYS A 572 40.77 -17.27 21.90
C CYS A 572 39.86 -17.12 23.12
N LYS A 573 39.09 -16.02 23.14
CA LYS A 573 38.00 -15.85 24.09
C LYS A 573 36.81 -16.70 23.63
N THR A 574 36.69 -17.90 24.18
CA THR A 574 35.59 -18.84 23.87
C THR A 574 34.32 -18.59 24.69
N LEU A 575 34.41 -17.73 25.71
CA LEU A 575 33.26 -17.38 26.54
C LEU A 575 32.41 -16.31 25.86
N CYS A 576 31.22 -16.70 25.43
CA CYS A 576 30.22 -15.82 24.82
C CYS A 576 29.22 -15.28 25.85
N SER A 577 28.64 -14.12 25.53
CA SER A 577 27.51 -13.58 26.28
C SER A 577 26.28 -14.50 26.18
N GLU A 578 25.37 -14.41 27.14
CA GLU A 578 24.13 -15.20 27.16
C GLU A 578 23.37 -15.11 25.83
N GLY A 579 22.89 -16.25 25.32
CA GLY A 579 22.22 -16.36 24.01
C GLY A 579 23.14 -16.53 22.79
N TYR A 580 24.47 -16.47 23.00
CA TYR A 580 25.47 -16.67 21.95
C TYR A 580 26.31 -17.92 22.21
N VAL A 581 26.65 -18.65 21.15
CA VAL A 581 27.51 -19.83 21.19
C VAL A 581 28.74 -19.58 20.35
N TYR A 582 29.89 -20.00 20.85
CA TYR A 582 31.14 -19.88 20.13
C TYR A 582 31.20 -20.89 18.99
N GLU A 583 31.35 -20.40 17.77
CA GLU A 583 31.51 -21.24 16.58
C GLU A 583 32.88 -21.01 15.95
N ASN A 584 33.65 -22.09 15.80
CA ASN A 584 34.93 -22.08 15.09
C ASN A 584 34.71 -21.71 13.61
N GLN A 585 35.48 -20.76 13.09
CA GLN A 585 35.42 -20.37 11.69
C GLN A 585 36.59 -21.01 10.92
N PRO A 586 36.33 -21.80 9.87
CA PRO A 586 37.38 -22.38 9.04
C PRO A 586 38.35 -21.30 8.52
N GLY A 587 39.66 -21.52 8.67
CA GLY A 587 40.70 -20.60 8.23
C GLY A 587 41.02 -19.43 9.17
N HIS A 588 40.30 -19.26 10.29
CA HIS A 588 40.59 -18.24 11.30
C HIS A 588 41.08 -18.88 12.60
N CYS A 589 41.85 -18.15 13.42
CA CYS A 589 42.28 -18.72 14.72
C CYS A 589 41.13 -18.87 15.70
N CYS A 590 40.41 -17.76 15.87
CA CYS A 590 39.32 -17.69 16.81
C CYS A 590 38.02 -17.68 16.03
N GLY A 591 37.13 -18.59 16.41
CA GLY A 591 35.73 -18.51 16.12
C GLY A 591 35.06 -17.22 16.62
N SER A 592 33.80 -17.06 16.24
CA SER A 592 32.97 -15.93 16.63
C SER A 592 31.80 -16.43 17.47
N CYS A 593 31.37 -15.61 18.44
CA CYS A 593 30.11 -15.85 19.14
C CYS A 593 28.93 -15.59 18.19
N LYS A 594 28.30 -16.66 17.73
CA LYS A 594 27.10 -16.61 16.91
C LYS A 594 25.86 -16.65 17.79
N GLN A 595 24.90 -15.78 17.49
CA GLN A 595 23.65 -15.79 18.23
C GLN A 595 22.87 -17.06 17.88
N THR A 596 22.62 -17.92 18.87
CA THR A 596 21.82 -19.13 18.67
C THR A 596 20.49 -19.05 19.42
N SER A 597 20.31 -18.05 20.28
CA SER A 597 19.09 -17.81 21.03
C SER A 597 18.84 -16.32 21.25
N CYS A 598 17.58 -15.92 21.21
CA CYS A 598 17.14 -14.58 21.58
C CYS A 598 17.12 -14.46 23.10
N VAL A 599 17.62 -13.32 23.60
CA VAL A 599 17.62 -12.98 25.03
C VAL A 599 16.51 -11.96 25.25
N VAL A 600 15.45 -12.36 25.95
CA VAL A 600 14.27 -11.53 26.19
C VAL A 600 14.28 -11.04 27.64
N VAL A 601 14.38 -9.73 27.82
CA VAL A 601 14.26 -9.09 29.14
C VAL A 601 12.79 -8.75 29.37
N VAL A 602 12.13 -9.46 30.28
CA VAL A 602 10.73 -9.22 30.63
C VAL A 602 10.65 -8.34 31.89
N PRO A 603 9.94 -7.20 31.86
CA PRO A 603 9.78 -6.36 33.04
C PRO A 603 9.13 -7.14 34.19
N GLY A 604 9.81 -7.23 35.33
CA GLY A 604 9.35 -7.96 36.52
C GLY A 604 9.96 -9.35 36.72
N VAL A 605 10.78 -9.85 35.78
CA VAL A 605 11.55 -11.09 35.93
C VAL A 605 13.02 -10.75 36.15
N THR A 606 13.64 -11.32 37.19
CA THR A 606 15.03 -10.98 37.61
C THR A 606 16.12 -11.57 36.72
N SER A 607 15.78 -12.42 35.75
CA SER A 607 16.72 -13.01 34.82
C SER A 607 16.14 -13.05 33.40
N PRO A 608 16.95 -12.78 32.37
CA PRO A 608 16.49 -12.79 30.98
C PRO A 608 16.12 -14.21 30.54
N ILE A 609 15.08 -14.30 29.69
CA ILE A 609 14.59 -15.57 29.15
C ILE A 609 15.31 -15.84 27.82
N ILE A 610 15.94 -17.01 27.70
CA ILE A 610 16.69 -17.43 26.50
C ILE A 610 15.84 -18.41 25.69
N ILE A 611 15.51 -18.07 24.45
CA ILE A 611 14.67 -18.90 23.56
C ILE A 611 15.28 -19.00 22.17
N LYS A 612 15.17 -20.18 21.53
CA LYS A 612 15.71 -20.40 20.18
C LYS A 612 14.94 -19.65 19.09
N SER A 613 13.62 -19.59 19.26
CA SER A 613 12.70 -18.93 18.34
C SER A 613 11.67 -18.15 19.16
N TRP A 614 11.34 -16.94 18.71
CA TRP A 614 10.35 -16.10 19.39
C TRP A 614 9.20 -15.75 18.45
N SER A 615 7.97 -15.84 18.95
CA SER A 615 6.77 -15.34 18.27
C SER A 615 6.10 -14.28 19.14
N PRO A 616 5.70 -13.13 18.56
CA PRO A 616 4.93 -12.13 19.27
C PRO A 616 3.64 -12.73 19.85
N PRO A 617 3.21 -12.33 21.07
CA PRO A 617 1.95 -12.81 21.66
C PRO A 617 0.72 -12.60 20.76
N ASN A 618 0.77 -11.57 19.92
CA ASN A 618 -0.33 -11.14 19.04
C ASN A 618 -0.19 -11.66 17.60
N ASP A 619 0.91 -12.33 17.25
CA ASP A 619 1.13 -12.88 15.91
C ASP A 619 1.90 -14.21 16.01
N LYS A 620 1.13 -15.30 16.04
CA LYS A 620 1.68 -16.67 16.10
C LYS A 620 2.15 -17.19 14.74
N CYS A 621 1.89 -16.44 13.66
CA CYS A 621 2.26 -16.82 12.30
C CYS A 621 3.67 -16.33 11.94
N VAL A 622 4.20 -15.35 12.69
CA VAL A 622 5.56 -14.85 12.56
C VAL A 622 6.44 -15.47 13.64
N THR A 623 7.46 -16.21 13.22
CA THR A 623 8.47 -16.78 14.10
C THR A 623 9.81 -16.17 13.72
N TYR A 624 10.42 -15.46 14.66
CA TYR A 624 11.78 -14.95 14.51
C TYR A 624 12.74 -16.06 14.95
N ASP A 625 13.50 -16.57 13.98
CA ASP A 625 14.53 -17.58 14.21
C ASP A 625 15.91 -16.92 14.18
N SER A 626 16.76 -17.25 15.14
CA SER A 626 18.05 -16.56 15.38
C SER A 626 19.11 -16.75 14.28
N SER A 627 18.81 -17.52 13.23
CA SER A 627 19.74 -17.91 12.15
C SER A 627 19.56 -17.20 10.80
N SER A 628 18.63 -16.23 10.69
CA SER A 628 18.14 -15.71 9.39
C SER A 628 18.86 -14.45 8.84
N SER A 629 20.17 -14.31 9.03
CA SER A 629 20.94 -13.23 8.39
C SER A 629 22.33 -13.71 7.98
N MET A 630 22.46 -14.12 6.72
CA MET A 630 23.70 -14.16 5.95
C MET A 630 23.43 -13.67 4.54
#